data_AF-A0A969TED6-F1
#
_entry.id   AF-A0A969TED6-F1
#
_cell.length_a   1.000
_cell.length_b   1.000
_cell.length_c   1.000
_cell.angle_alpha   90.00
_cell.angle_beta   90.00
_cell.angle_gamma   90.00
#
_symmetry.space_group_name_H-M   'P 1'
#
loop_
_entity.id
_entity.type
_entity.pdbx_description
1 polymer ?
#
loop_
_entity_poly.entity_id
_entity_poly.type
_entity_poly.pdbx_seq_one_letter_code
_entity_poly.pdbx_strand_id
1 'polypeptide(L)'
;MVNPNGIVFGENAQLDVGGSFIATTANSIQFEDGIEFAAKNAEAKPTLTVSVPIGLGFAGDNGAITVNGNGSQIKSDTRFSPIDIGNSATGLSVTSGKTLALVGSEITFDGGIVTAEGGKIEIGSVNSGSVRFQEIDNDLAFGYENTDTYQDIALTQQALLNASGEGSGAISLTGNNISLSDSSFILIQNQGQVDSSSLNINAFESLTLSGTTSDQEVSSGIRSESLNTGQGAKIDISTRQLQLRDGAQIIDNTYSEVSGSNILIGASDSIEVFGGSISAGTFAEGEAGGVQLSTGRLEIMEGGSITSSTIGSGDGGEVTINADSIDVAGRVSIDRSNIAAVSFNSGNAGSLNINTKQLRIRDQALVNTSARATGNAGSITINASESIEVSGTNKNFPSTIRAGVELTNSEARKIFKLPEVPSGNAGNIIINSPKLDVINEGVVNVSNEGTGDAGTLFINAEKVNLYDTGSILATTASGTGGNINLSTQNLEIGVGSKITATAENDGDGGNININTTNLIAKKTVK
;
A
#
# COMPACT_ATOMS: atom_id res chain seq x y z
N MET A 1 -30.20 12.75 -11.50
CA MET A 1 -31.27 12.73 -10.48
C MET A 1 -30.86 13.65 -9.34
N VAL A 2 -31.77 14.53 -8.88
CA VAL A 2 -31.50 15.46 -7.75
C VAL A 2 -32.60 15.28 -6.71
N ASN A 3 -32.25 15.00 -5.46
CA ASN A 3 -33.20 14.96 -4.34
C ASN A 3 -32.53 15.35 -3.01
N PRO A 4 -32.71 16.61 -2.54
CA PRO A 4 -32.10 17.10 -1.31
C PRO A 4 -32.55 16.37 -0.03
N ASN A 5 -33.67 15.66 -0.06
CA ASN A 5 -34.20 14.95 1.12
C ASN A 5 -33.51 13.59 1.34
N GLY A 6 -32.60 13.20 0.45
CA GLY A 6 -31.93 11.90 0.47
C GLY A 6 -32.40 10.98 -0.65
N ILE A 7 -31.58 9.97 -0.92
CA ILE A 7 -31.80 8.98 -1.98
C ILE A 7 -31.53 7.60 -1.39
N VAL A 8 -32.47 6.68 -1.55
CA VAL A 8 -32.28 5.28 -1.17
C VAL A 8 -32.45 4.41 -2.40
N PHE A 9 -31.38 3.73 -2.79
CA PHE A 9 -31.42 2.62 -3.73
C PHE A 9 -31.61 1.34 -2.91
N GLY A 10 -32.74 0.65 -3.13
CA GLY A 10 -33.03 -0.62 -2.46
C GLY A 10 -32.22 -1.78 -3.04
N GLU A 11 -32.27 -2.93 -2.38
CA GLU A 11 -31.49 -4.14 -2.72
C GLU A 11 -31.64 -4.63 -4.17
N ASN A 12 -32.77 -4.34 -4.80
CA ASN A 12 -33.09 -4.73 -6.17
C ASN A 12 -33.08 -3.56 -7.16
N ALA A 13 -32.55 -2.39 -6.75
CA ALA A 13 -32.47 -1.23 -7.60
C ALA A 13 -31.55 -1.50 -8.80
N GLN A 14 -32.00 -1.10 -9.98
CA GLN A 14 -31.26 -1.19 -11.23
C GLN A 14 -31.42 0.12 -11.98
N LEU A 15 -30.39 0.48 -12.75
CA LEU A 15 -30.42 1.64 -13.64
C LEU A 15 -30.54 1.13 -15.08
N ASP A 16 -31.62 1.52 -15.76
CA ASP A 16 -31.77 1.31 -17.21
C ASP A 16 -31.53 2.66 -17.91
N VAL A 17 -30.24 3.02 -18.00
CA VAL A 17 -29.78 4.29 -18.57
C VAL A 17 -28.76 4.01 -19.67
N GLY A 18 -28.97 4.60 -20.85
CA GLY A 18 -28.08 4.39 -22.01
C GLY A 18 -26.74 5.13 -21.94
N GLY A 19 -26.42 5.80 -20.83
CA GLY A 19 -25.27 6.68 -20.71
C GLY A 19 -24.82 6.86 -19.25
N SER A 20 -24.06 7.93 -19.00
CA SER A 20 -23.61 8.28 -17.65
C SER A 20 -24.78 8.66 -16.75
N PHE A 21 -24.64 8.40 -15.45
CA PHE A 21 -25.65 8.68 -14.43
C PHE A 21 -25.06 9.47 -13.27
N ILE A 22 -25.74 10.57 -12.90
CA ILE A 22 -25.41 11.36 -11.71
C ILE A 22 -26.62 11.33 -10.78
N ALA A 23 -26.44 10.90 -9.53
CA ALA A 23 -27.41 11.05 -8.45
C ALA A 23 -26.83 11.95 -7.37
N THR A 24 -27.61 12.94 -6.94
CA THR A 24 -27.15 13.93 -5.97
C THR A 24 -28.21 14.37 -4.99
N THR A 25 -27.79 14.69 -3.77
CA THR A 25 -28.62 15.33 -2.75
C THR A 25 -28.35 16.84 -2.64
N ALA A 26 -27.66 17.44 -3.61
CA ALA A 26 -27.45 18.88 -3.69
C ALA A 26 -28.78 19.66 -3.65
N ASN A 27 -28.76 20.83 -3.01
CA ASN A 27 -29.92 21.73 -2.93
C ASN A 27 -30.17 22.43 -4.28
N SER A 28 -29.15 22.52 -5.12
CA SER A 28 -29.25 23.20 -6.41
C SER A 28 -28.29 22.69 -7.47
N ILE A 29 -28.63 22.99 -8.73
CA ILE A 29 -27.75 22.88 -9.89
C ILE A 29 -27.39 24.29 -10.35
N GLN A 30 -26.10 24.55 -10.52
CA GLN A 30 -25.54 25.81 -11.01
C GLN A 30 -25.25 25.73 -12.50
N PHE A 31 -25.56 26.79 -13.25
CA PHE A 31 -25.39 26.88 -14.70
C PHE A 31 -24.38 27.97 -15.09
N GLU A 32 -23.78 27.84 -16.28
CA GLU A 32 -22.73 28.75 -16.77
C GLU A 32 -23.18 30.21 -16.93
N ASP A 33 -24.47 30.43 -17.20
CA ASP A 33 -25.10 31.75 -17.32
C ASP A 33 -25.40 32.39 -15.95
N GLY A 34 -25.00 31.76 -14.85
CA GLY A 34 -25.22 32.20 -13.48
C GLY A 34 -26.62 31.89 -12.94
N ILE A 35 -27.46 31.18 -13.70
CA ILE A 35 -28.77 30.71 -13.23
C ILE A 35 -28.57 29.52 -12.28
N GLU A 36 -29.40 29.43 -11.25
CA GLU A 36 -29.42 28.34 -10.29
C GLU A 36 -30.82 27.68 -10.29
N PHE A 37 -30.85 26.35 -10.46
CA PHE A 37 -32.06 25.57 -10.25
C PHE A 37 -32.08 25.07 -8.80
N ALA A 38 -32.97 25.62 -7.98
CA ALA A 38 -33.15 25.19 -6.59
C ALA A 38 -34.18 24.05 -6.48
N ALA A 39 -33.81 22.97 -5.80
CA ALA A 39 -34.66 21.80 -5.62
C ALA A 39 -35.66 21.91 -4.45
N LYS A 40 -35.38 22.76 -3.44
CA LYS A 40 -36.28 22.97 -2.27
C LYS A 40 -37.24 24.16 -2.42
N ASN A 41 -36.92 25.18 -3.23
CA ASN A 41 -37.74 26.42 -3.35
C ASN A 41 -37.99 26.82 -4.81
N ALA A 42 -39.21 26.58 -5.30
CA ALA A 42 -39.63 26.88 -6.67
C ALA A 42 -40.22 28.30 -6.85
N GLU A 43 -39.77 29.29 -6.09
CA GLU A 43 -40.45 30.61 -6.07
C GLU A 43 -40.26 31.46 -7.34
N ALA A 44 -39.34 31.09 -8.23
CA ALA A 44 -39.30 31.62 -9.59
C ALA A 44 -39.42 30.48 -10.60
N LYS A 45 -40.41 30.56 -11.50
CA LYS A 45 -40.42 29.73 -12.71
C LYS A 45 -39.11 30.00 -13.46
N PRO A 46 -38.17 29.05 -13.56
CA PRO A 46 -37.00 29.27 -14.37
C PRO A 46 -37.49 29.48 -15.80
N THR A 47 -37.09 30.58 -16.44
CA THR A 47 -37.15 30.66 -17.90
C THR A 47 -36.40 29.43 -18.43
N LEU A 48 -36.98 28.72 -19.41
CA LEU A 48 -36.27 27.65 -20.11
C LEU A 48 -34.91 28.20 -20.58
N THR A 49 -33.84 27.83 -19.88
CA THR A 49 -32.46 28.10 -20.28
C THR A 49 -31.88 26.82 -20.86
N VAL A 50 -31.10 26.96 -21.93
CA VAL A 50 -30.34 25.87 -22.56
C VAL A 50 -28.86 26.08 -22.22
N SER A 51 -28.60 26.43 -20.96
CA SER A 51 -27.25 26.62 -20.43
C SER A 51 -26.69 25.29 -19.93
N VAL A 52 -25.38 25.15 -19.93
CA VAL A 52 -24.68 23.94 -19.47
C VAL A 52 -24.64 23.95 -17.94
N PRO A 53 -25.06 22.86 -17.27
CA PRO A 53 -24.89 22.76 -15.83
C PRO A 53 -23.40 22.54 -15.50
N ILE A 54 -22.88 23.31 -14.55
CA ILE A 54 -21.44 23.37 -14.22
C ILE A 54 -21.15 23.06 -12.75
N GLY A 55 -22.18 22.88 -11.92
CA GLY A 55 -21.96 22.62 -10.51
C GLY A 55 -23.20 22.22 -9.70
N LEU A 56 -22.94 21.77 -8.49
CA LEU A 56 -23.90 21.31 -7.50
C LEU A 56 -23.71 22.14 -6.22
N GLY A 57 -24.79 22.73 -5.70
CA GLY A 57 -24.77 23.55 -4.48
C GLY A 57 -25.27 22.80 -3.26
N PHE A 58 -24.54 22.90 -2.14
CA PHE A 58 -24.83 22.23 -0.88
C PHE A 58 -24.97 23.23 0.27
N ALA A 59 -26.09 23.18 0.98
CA ALA A 59 -26.46 24.12 2.03
C ALA A 59 -26.22 23.58 3.46
N GLY A 60 -25.81 22.32 3.63
CA GLY A 60 -25.56 21.71 4.95
C GLY A 60 -26.77 21.02 5.58
N ASP A 61 -27.88 20.82 4.86
CA ASP A 61 -29.14 20.26 5.39
C ASP A 61 -29.70 19.12 4.53
N ASN A 62 -28.79 18.39 3.89
CA ASN A 62 -29.08 17.47 2.79
C ASN A 62 -29.14 16.04 3.33
N GLY A 63 -30.13 15.27 2.87
CA GLY A 63 -30.25 13.85 3.22
C GLY A 63 -29.12 13.01 2.64
N ALA A 64 -28.95 11.81 3.21
CA ALA A 64 -27.95 10.84 2.81
C ALA A 64 -28.29 10.15 1.46
N ILE A 65 -27.28 9.55 0.84
CA ILE A 65 -27.44 8.57 -0.24
C ILE A 65 -27.12 7.19 0.32
N THR A 66 -28.06 6.26 0.26
CA THR A 66 -27.84 4.87 0.69
C THR A 66 -28.03 3.93 -0.50
N VAL A 67 -27.06 3.04 -0.72
CA VAL A 67 -27.12 1.95 -1.69
C VAL A 67 -27.17 0.63 -0.94
N ASN A 68 -28.34 0.01 -0.90
CA ASN A 68 -28.52 -1.29 -0.26
C ASN A 68 -28.31 -2.42 -1.28
N GLY A 69 -27.78 -3.55 -0.82
CA GLY A 69 -27.63 -4.76 -1.60
C GLY A 69 -27.33 -5.98 -0.73
N ASN A 70 -27.16 -7.12 -1.38
CA ASN A 70 -26.91 -8.40 -0.70
C ASN A 70 -25.41 -8.74 -0.55
N GLY A 71 -24.53 -7.77 -0.80
CA GLY A 71 -23.09 -7.97 -0.78
C GLY A 71 -22.55 -8.63 -2.04
N SER A 72 -21.28 -8.38 -2.32
CA SER A 72 -20.54 -9.03 -3.39
C SER A 72 -20.29 -10.51 -3.08
N GLN A 73 -20.12 -11.32 -4.12
CA GLN A 73 -19.80 -12.74 -4.01
C GLN A 73 -18.32 -12.99 -4.30
N ILE A 74 -17.47 -12.02 -3.92
CA ILE A 74 -16.04 -12.05 -4.14
C ILE A 74 -15.42 -13.26 -3.44
N LYS A 75 -14.57 -13.98 -4.17
CA LYS A 75 -13.81 -15.12 -3.65
C LYS A 75 -12.33 -14.94 -3.96
N SER A 76 -11.49 -15.52 -3.11
CA SER A 76 -10.06 -15.69 -3.37
C SER A 76 -9.76 -17.18 -3.49
N ASP A 77 -9.60 -17.67 -4.72
CA ASP A 77 -9.28 -19.09 -4.96
C ASP A 77 -7.88 -19.45 -4.44
N THR A 78 -6.93 -18.51 -4.49
CA THR A 78 -5.61 -18.63 -3.86
C THR A 78 -4.98 -17.25 -3.57
N ARG A 79 -3.96 -17.21 -2.71
CA ARG A 79 -3.13 -16.01 -2.45
C ARG A 79 -2.47 -15.39 -3.69
N PHE A 80 -2.37 -16.11 -4.81
CA PHE A 80 -1.59 -15.70 -5.99
C PHE A 80 -2.43 -15.65 -7.26
N SER A 81 -3.74 -15.63 -7.14
CA SER A 81 -4.66 -15.50 -8.27
C SER A 81 -5.33 -14.12 -8.26
N PRO A 82 -5.72 -13.62 -9.44
CA PRO A 82 -6.63 -12.48 -9.52
C PRO A 82 -7.86 -12.69 -8.64
N ILE A 83 -8.46 -11.60 -8.16
CA ILE A 83 -9.69 -11.72 -7.37
C ILE A 83 -10.83 -12.23 -8.27
N ASP A 84 -11.58 -13.23 -7.81
CA ASP A 84 -12.79 -13.64 -8.53
C ASP A 84 -13.95 -12.79 -8.03
N ILE A 85 -14.47 -11.92 -8.90
CA ILE A 85 -15.62 -11.05 -8.59
C ILE A 85 -16.94 -11.87 -8.54
N GLY A 86 -16.93 -13.12 -9.03
CA GLY A 86 -18.10 -13.97 -9.12
C GLY A 86 -19.22 -13.33 -9.95
N ASN A 87 -20.44 -13.83 -9.79
CA ASN A 87 -21.62 -13.24 -10.43
C ASN A 87 -22.23 -12.14 -9.55
N SER A 88 -21.46 -11.09 -9.25
CA SER A 88 -21.88 -9.93 -8.44
C SER A 88 -22.81 -8.97 -9.20
N ALA A 89 -23.63 -9.47 -10.14
CA ALA A 89 -24.33 -8.67 -11.14
C ALA A 89 -25.52 -7.83 -10.63
N THR A 90 -25.88 -7.92 -9.35
CA THR A 90 -27.06 -7.20 -8.82
C THR A 90 -26.62 -5.92 -8.13
N GLY A 91 -26.94 -4.77 -8.71
CA GLY A 91 -26.57 -3.46 -8.16
C GLY A 91 -26.82 -2.32 -9.14
N LEU A 92 -26.31 -1.15 -8.82
CA LEU A 92 -26.35 0.00 -9.71
C LEU A 92 -25.27 -0.15 -10.78
N SER A 93 -25.65 -0.11 -12.05
CA SER A 93 -24.71 -0.18 -13.15
C SER A 93 -25.03 0.82 -14.25
N VAL A 94 -24.00 1.24 -14.99
CA VAL A 94 -24.13 2.03 -16.22
C VAL A 94 -23.56 1.26 -17.40
N THR A 95 -23.88 1.70 -18.62
CA THR A 95 -23.27 1.18 -19.85
C THR A 95 -21.74 1.24 -19.75
N SER A 96 -21.04 0.25 -20.33
CA SER A 96 -19.58 0.22 -20.37
C SER A 96 -18.97 1.53 -20.87
N GLY A 97 -17.87 1.95 -20.25
CA GLY A 97 -17.16 3.20 -20.54
C GLY A 97 -17.89 4.46 -20.10
N LYS A 98 -18.97 4.37 -19.30
CA LYS A 98 -19.72 5.54 -18.80
C LYS A 98 -19.46 5.81 -17.32
N THR A 99 -19.85 7.00 -16.87
CA THR A 99 -19.68 7.43 -15.48
C THR A 99 -20.91 7.12 -14.65
N LEU A 100 -20.72 6.59 -13.45
CA LEU A 100 -21.72 6.55 -12.39
C LEU A 100 -21.23 7.42 -11.23
N ALA A 101 -21.92 8.52 -10.96
CA ALA A 101 -21.57 9.48 -9.93
C ALA A 101 -22.65 9.57 -8.84
N LEU A 102 -22.25 9.42 -7.58
CA LEU A 102 -23.07 9.67 -6.39
C LEU A 102 -22.44 10.83 -5.62
N VAL A 103 -23.06 12.01 -5.64
CA VAL A 103 -22.52 13.22 -4.99
C VAL A 103 -23.56 13.78 -4.04
N GLY A 104 -23.40 13.59 -2.74
CA GLY A 104 -24.42 13.90 -1.74
C GLY A 104 -23.83 14.36 -0.43
N SER A 105 -24.65 14.39 0.62
CA SER A 105 -24.20 14.43 2.02
C SER A 105 -23.53 13.09 2.38
N GLU A 106 -23.80 12.52 3.55
CA GLU A 106 -23.38 11.15 3.89
C GLU A 106 -23.75 10.13 2.79
N ILE A 107 -22.81 9.24 2.44
CA ILE A 107 -23.02 8.18 1.45
C ILE A 107 -22.69 6.82 2.06
N THR A 108 -23.67 5.92 2.10
CA THR A 108 -23.50 4.55 2.62
C THR A 108 -23.77 3.48 1.56
N PHE A 109 -22.94 2.45 1.56
CA PHE A 109 -23.12 1.23 0.77
C PHE A 109 -23.27 0.06 1.74
N ASP A 110 -24.50 -0.39 1.94
CA ASP A 110 -24.86 -1.47 2.86
C ASP A 110 -25.09 -2.73 2.04
N GLY A 111 -24.01 -3.47 1.77
CA GLY A 111 -23.98 -4.55 0.79
C GLY A 111 -24.25 -4.12 -0.64
N GLY A 112 -24.31 -2.81 -0.89
CA GLY A 112 -24.54 -2.21 -2.20
C GLY A 112 -23.40 -2.47 -3.17
N ILE A 113 -23.76 -2.74 -4.42
CA ILE A 113 -22.80 -2.92 -5.52
C ILE A 113 -23.00 -1.80 -6.54
N VAL A 114 -21.91 -1.14 -6.91
CA VAL A 114 -21.87 -0.11 -7.94
C VAL A 114 -20.84 -0.50 -9.00
N THR A 115 -21.28 -0.58 -10.25
CA THR A 115 -20.46 -1.05 -11.37
C THR A 115 -20.44 -0.04 -12.52
N ALA A 116 -19.25 0.32 -12.99
CA ALA A 116 -19.06 1.10 -14.22
C ALA A 116 -17.97 0.42 -15.08
N GLU A 117 -18.37 -0.61 -15.84
CA GLU A 117 -17.43 -1.49 -16.56
C GLU A 117 -16.53 -0.71 -17.53
N GLY A 118 -15.22 -0.68 -17.29
CA GLY A 118 -14.25 0.11 -18.07
C GLY A 118 -14.55 1.62 -18.09
N GLY A 119 -15.41 2.10 -17.19
CA GLY A 119 -15.87 3.48 -17.07
C GLY A 119 -15.40 4.12 -15.76
N LYS A 120 -16.18 5.10 -15.25
CA LYS A 120 -15.80 5.86 -14.06
C LYS A 120 -16.83 5.73 -12.93
N ILE A 121 -16.36 5.52 -11.71
CA ILE A 121 -17.16 5.71 -10.49
C ILE A 121 -16.68 6.97 -9.78
N GLU A 122 -17.60 7.86 -9.44
CA GLU A 122 -17.31 9.08 -8.67
C GLU A 122 -18.20 9.13 -7.42
N ILE A 123 -17.61 9.13 -6.24
CA ILE A 123 -18.33 9.24 -4.96
C ILE A 123 -17.85 10.50 -4.22
N GLY A 124 -18.74 11.46 -4.02
CA GLY A 124 -18.44 12.73 -3.36
C GLY A 124 -19.36 13.00 -2.18
N SER A 125 -18.83 12.99 -0.95
CA SER A 125 -19.59 13.22 0.28
C SER A 125 -19.32 14.63 0.83
N VAL A 126 -20.27 15.52 0.56
CA VAL A 126 -20.21 16.97 0.76
C VAL A 126 -21.40 17.44 1.60
N ASN A 127 -21.09 18.12 2.72
CA ASN A 127 -22.10 18.72 3.56
C ASN A 127 -22.52 20.11 3.03
N SER A 128 -21.55 21.00 2.79
CA SER A 128 -21.80 22.38 2.39
C SER A 128 -20.73 22.92 1.42
N GLY A 129 -21.12 23.89 0.59
CA GLY A 129 -20.25 24.51 -0.42
C GLY A 129 -20.72 24.18 -1.83
N SER A 130 -19.79 24.05 -2.78
CA SER A 130 -20.11 23.62 -4.14
C SER A 130 -19.14 22.60 -4.71
N VAL A 131 -19.69 21.69 -5.53
CA VAL A 131 -18.94 20.75 -6.35
C VAL A 131 -19.11 21.16 -7.80
N ARG A 132 -18.00 21.43 -8.49
CA ARG A 132 -18.03 21.72 -9.92
C ARG A 132 -18.02 20.41 -10.70
N PHE A 133 -18.66 20.38 -11.84
CA PHE A 133 -18.49 19.28 -12.79
C PHE A 133 -18.49 19.78 -14.22
N GLN A 134 -17.78 19.05 -15.07
CA GLN A 134 -17.57 19.37 -16.48
C GLN A 134 -17.47 18.09 -17.29
N GLU A 135 -18.03 18.11 -18.49
CA GLU A 135 -17.78 17.07 -19.50
C GLU A 135 -16.49 17.41 -20.28
N ILE A 136 -15.51 16.52 -20.28
CA ILE A 136 -14.24 16.62 -21.00
C ILE A 136 -14.07 15.34 -21.79
N ASP A 137 -13.97 15.43 -23.13
CA ASP A 137 -13.80 14.27 -24.02
C ASP A 137 -14.84 13.14 -23.83
N ASN A 138 -16.08 13.50 -23.45
CA ASN A 138 -17.21 12.62 -23.07
C ASN A 138 -17.09 11.94 -21.69
N ASP A 139 -16.16 12.37 -20.85
CA ASP A 139 -16.02 11.96 -19.44
C ASP A 139 -16.42 13.09 -18.49
N LEU A 140 -16.98 12.71 -17.33
CA LEU A 140 -17.36 13.67 -16.29
C LEU A 140 -16.23 13.85 -15.28
N ALA A 141 -15.67 15.06 -15.26
CA ALA A 141 -14.72 15.52 -14.25
C ALA A 141 -15.47 16.25 -13.13
N PHE A 142 -15.08 16.01 -11.88
CA PHE A 142 -15.64 16.64 -10.69
C PHE A 142 -14.54 17.38 -9.92
N GLY A 143 -14.84 18.59 -9.44
CA GLY A 143 -13.94 19.44 -8.69
C GLY A 143 -14.55 19.81 -7.34
N TYR A 144 -13.80 19.53 -6.26
CA TYR A 144 -14.25 19.71 -4.87
C TYR A 144 -13.59 20.92 -4.19
N GLU A 145 -12.90 21.78 -4.93
CA GLU A 145 -12.07 22.87 -4.40
C GLU A 145 -12.88 23.97 -3.69
N ASN A 146 -14.18 24.07 -3.99
CA ASN A 146 -15.10 25.04 -3.40
C ASN A 146 -16.04 24.42 -2.35
N THR A 147 -15.66 23.27 -1.80
CA THR A 147 -16.41 22.61 -0.72
C THR A 147 -15.92 23.13 0.63
N ASP A 148 -16.86 23.50 1.51
CA ASP A 148 -16.54 24.02 2.84
C ASP A 148 -16.38 22.88 3.86
N THR A 149 -17.31 21.93 3.85
CA THR A 149 -17.31 20.78 4.78
C THR A 149 -17.75 19.50 4.07
N TYR A 150 -17.14 18.39 4.46
CA TYR A 150 -17.39 17.04 3.93
C TYR A 150 -18.15 16.20 4.95
N GLN A 151 -18.82 15.13 4.47
CA GLN A 151 -19.40 14.08 5.31
C GLN A 151 -18.69 12.75 5.05
N ASP A 152 -19.16 11.70 5.71
CA ASP A 152 -18.54 10.39 5.66
C ASP A 152 -19.00 9.56 4.45
N ILE A 153 -18.16 8.58 4.07
CA ILE A 153 -18.45 7.51 3.12
C ILE A 153 -18.21 6.18 3.83
N ALA A 154 -19.19 5.28 3.81
CA ALA A 154 -19.06 3.97 4.44
C ALA A 154 -19.45 2.84 3.48
N LEU A 155 -18.57 1.83 3.35
CA LEU A 155 -18.82 0.59 2.65
C LEU A 155 -18.83 -0.55 3.66
N THR A 156 -19.97 -1.22 3.80
CA THR A 156 -20.19 -2.31 4.77
C THR A 156 -20.82 -3.53 4.10
N GLN A 157 -20.84 -4.65 4.81
CA GLN A 157 -21.55 -5.87 4.43
C GLN A 157 -21.20 -6.36 3.01
N GLN A 158 -19.91 -6.47 2.70
CA GLN A 158 -19.39 -6.91 1.40
C GLN A 158 -19.75 -5.97 0.23
N ALA A 159 -19.95 -4.67 0.48
CA ALA A 159 -20.18 -3.68 -0.56
C ALA A 159 -19.02 -3.62 -1.57
N LEU A 160 -19.33 -3.23 -2.82
CA LEU A 160 -18.36 -3.23 -3.90
C LEU A 160 -18.52 -2.01 -4.81
N LEU A 161 -17.42 -1.27 -5.01
CA LEU A 161 -17.27 -0.32 -6.10
C LEU A 161 -16.35 -0.93 -7.17
N ASN A 162 -16.88 -1.17 -8.36
CA ASN A 162 -16.19 -1.93 -9.41
C ASN A 162 -16.15 -1.17 -10.75
N ALA A 163 -14.96 -0.74 -11.17
CA ALA A 163 -14.74 -0.15 -12.50
C ALA A 163 -13.89 -1.04 -13.43
N SER A 164 -13.81 -2.35 -13.12
CA SER A 164 -13.10 -3.35 -13.94
C SER A 164 -13.66 -3.44 -15.35
N GLY A 165 -12.83 -3.82 -16.32
CA GLY A 165 -13.25 -4.05 -17.71
C GLY A 165 -12.09 -3.97 -18.69
N GLU A 166 -12.40 -3.95 -19.99
CA GLU A 166 -11.40 -3.79 -21.07
C GLU A 166 -10.95 -2.34 -21.29
N GLY A 167 -11.63 -1.38 -20.67
CA GLY A 167 -11.40 0.07 -20.82
C GLY A 167 -10.56 0.70 -19.71
N SER A 168 -10.41 2.03 -19.77
CA SER A 168 -9.56 2.84 -18.86
C SER A 168 -10.25 3.13 -17.51
N GLY A 169 -10.68 2.07 -16.83
CA GLY A 169 -11.46 2.14 -15.58
C GLY A 169 -10.91 3.16 -14.56
N ALA A 170 -11.80 3.88 -13.90
CA ALA A 170 -11.44 4.92 -12.93
C ALA A 170 -12.38 4.93 -11.73
N ILE A 171 -11.84 5.15 -10.53
CA ILE A 171 -12.63 5.33 -9.31
C ILE A 171 -12.09 6.54 -8.54
N SER A 172 -12.98 7.43 -8.11
CA SER A 172 -12.67 8.60 -7.28
C SER A 172 -13.60 8.65 -6.08
N LEU A 173 -13.04 8.71 -4.87
CA LEU A 173 -13.79 8.95 -3.63
C LEU A 173 -13.28 10.21 -2.96
N THR A 174 -14.17 11.11 -2.56
CA THR A 174 -13.85 12.32 -1.77
C THR A 174 -14.82 12.48 -0.62
N GLY A 175 -14.33 12.53 0.62
CA GLY A 175 -15.16 12.64 1.83
C GLY A 175 -14.35 12.98 3.07
N ASN A 176 -15.02 13.12 4.22
CA ASN A 176 -14.37 13.43 5.50
C ASN A 176 -13.69 12.19 6.08
N ASN A 177 -14.49 11.23 6.57
CA ASN A 177 -14.03 9.87 6.87
C ASN A 177 -14.49 8.91 5.78
N ILE A 178 -13.61 8.02 5.35
CA ILE A 178 -13.93 6.95 4.40
C ILE A 178 -13.63 5.62 5.09
N SER A 179 -14.60 4.72 5.11
CA SER A 179 -14.46 3.43 5.78
C SER A 179 -14.88 2.25 4.91
N LEU A 180 -14.10 1.16 4.97
CA LEU A 180 -14.42 -0.12 4.35
C LEU A 180 -14.36 -1.21 5.42
N SER A 181 -15.51 -1.84 5.70
CA SER A 181 -15.63 -2.95 6.66
C SER A 181 -16.27 -4.18 6.03
N ASP A 182 -16.22 -5.30 6.75
CA ASP A 182 -16.96 -6.53 6.43
C ASP A 182 -16.70 -7.05 5.01
N SER A 183 -15.42 -7.09 4.63
CA SER A 183 -14.96 -7.56 3.32
C SER A 183 -15.50 -6.74 2.15
N SER A 184 -15.57 -5.43 2.32
CA SER A 184 -15.96 -4.49 1.26
C SER A 184 -14.76 -4.09 0.40
N PHE A 185 -15.03 -3.79 -0.87
CA PHE A 185 -14.00 -3.58 -1.89
C PHE A 185 -14.17 -2.33 -2.75
N ILE A 186 -13.02 -1.76 -3.11
CA ILE A 186 -12.88 -0.86 -4.24
C ILE A 186 -11.94 -1.54 -5.23
N LEU A 187 -12.40 -1.78 -6.45
CA LEU A 187 -11.74 -2.69 -7.38
C LEU A 187 -11.69 -2.17 -8.81
N ILE A 188 -10.50 -2.28 -9.40
CA ILE A 188 -10.27 -2.14 -10.85
C ILE A 188 -9.40 -3.31 -11.31
N GLN A 189 -9.98 -4.22 -12.09
CA GLN A 189 -9.23 -5.20 -12.89
C GLN A 189 -9.18 -4.72 -14.35
N ASN A 190 -7.98 -4.44 -14.85
CA ASN A 190 -7.75 -4.19 -16.25
C ASN A 190 -7.70 -5.50 -17.03
N GLN A 191 -8.71 -5.74 -17.84
CA GLN A 191 -8.88 -6.95 -18.66
C GLN A 191 -8.51 -6.70 -20.13
N GLY A 192 -8.18 -5.46 -20.49
CA GLY A 192 -7.96 -5.01 -21.85
C GLY A 192 -6.52 -4.58 -22.15
N GLN A 193 -6.37 -3.84 -23.24
CA GLN A 193 -5.07 -3.37 -23.73
C GLN A 193 -4.82 -1.89 -23.45
N VAL A 194 -5.81 -1.18 -22.93
CA VAL A 194 -5.75 0.25 -22.61
C VAL A 194 -5.51 0.38 -21.13
N ASP A 195 -4.54 1.20 -20.72
CA ASP A 195 -4.25 1.43 -19.30
C ASP A 195 -5.48 1.98 -18.55
N SER A 196 -5.66 1.52 -17.32
CA SER A 196 -6.67 2.08 -16.41
C SER A 196 -6.25 3.46 -15.94
N SER A 197 -7.20 4.37 -15.74
CA SER A 197 -6.88 5.77 -15.50
C SER A 197 -6.29 6.00 -14.10
N SER A 198 -7.11 5.82 -13.06
CA SER A 198 -6.68 6.03 -11.67
C SER A 198 -7.69 5.52 -10.66
N LEU A 199 -7.21 5.18 -9.47
CA LEU A 199 -8.01 4.92 -8.27
C LEU A 199 -7.58 5.96 -7.22
N ASN A 200 -8.37 7.03 -7.08
CA ASN A 200 -8.07 8.14 -6.19
C ASN A 200 -8.99 8.13 -4.96
N ILE A 201 -8.42 8.30 -3.77
CA ILE A 201 -9.17 8.43 -2.52
C ILE A 201 -8.66 9.64 -1.74
N ASN A 202 -9.54 10.61 -1.52
CA ASN A 202 -9.28 11.80 -0.72
C ASN A 202 -10.17 11.77 0.53
N ALA A 203 -9.59 11.41 1.67
CA ALA A 203 -10.29 11.40 2.96
C ALA A 203 -9.71 12.48 3.88
N PHE A 204 -10.42 13.59 4.08
CA PHE A 204 -9.87 14.75 4.80
C PHE A 204 -9.45 14.45 6.24
N GLU A 205 -10.12 13.51 6.89
CA GLU A 205 -9.85 13.12 8.28
C GLU A 205 -9.26 11.72 8.37
N SER A 206 -9.94 10.70 7.86
CA SER A 206 -9.42 9.34 7.96
C SER A 206 -9.87 8.41 6.84
N LEU A 207 -8.97 7.52 6.43
CA LEU A 207 -9.30 6.32 5.66
C LEU A 207 -9.08 5.10 6.55
N THR A 208 -10.15 4.36 6.84
CA THR A 208 -10.11 3.16 7.70
C THR A 208 -10.54 1.93 6.92
N LEU A 209 -9.68 0.92 6.83
CA LEU A 209 -10.03 -0.40 6.31
C LEU A 209 -9.92 -1.41 7.44
N SER A 210 -10.98 -2.19 7.63
CA SER A 210 -11.00 -3.26 8.63
C SER A 210 -11.67 -4.51 8.09
N GLY A 211 -11.17 -5.66 8.51
CA GLY A 211 -11.94 -6.90 8.52
C GLY A 211 -11.43 -7.98 7.59
N THR A 212 -11.64 -9.20 8.08
CA THR A 212 -11.64 -10.47 7.36
C THR A 212 -13.04 -11.07 7.50
N THR A 213 -13.49 -11.83 6.49
CA THR A 213 -14.60 -12.77 6.68
C THR A 213 -14.31 -13.72 7.84
N SER A 214 -15.35 -14.31 8.44
CA SER A 214 -15.20 -15.27 9.55
C SER A 214 -14.41 -16.55 9.20
N ASP A 215 -14.22 -16.82 7.91
CA ASP A 215 -13.38 -17.89 7.36
C ASP A 215 -11.95 -17.43 6.97
N GLN A 216 -11.63 -16.13 7.13
CA GLN A 216 -10.36 -15.48 6.80
C GLN A 216 -9.94 -15.55 5.32
N GLU A 217 -10.84 -15.86 4.38
CA GLU A 217 -10.46 -15.98 2.97
C GLU A 217 -10.44 -14.64 2.21
N VAL A 218 -11.26 -13.67 2.63
CA VAL A 218 -11.39 -12.39 1.90
C VAL A 218 -11.39 -11.21 2.88
N SER A 219 -10.36 -10.37 2.77
CA SER A 219 -10.24 -9.13 3.56
C SER A 219 -10.81 -7.93 2.84
N SER A 220 -11.31 -6.92 3.58
CA SER A 220 -11.65 -5.62 2.99
C SER A 220 -10.44 -5.04 2.24
N GLY A 221 -10.66 -4.44 1.07
CA GLY A 221 -9.52 -3.93 0.32
C GLY A 221 -9.76 -2.96 -0.81
N ILE A 222 -8.69 -2.22 -1.11
CA ILE A 222 -8.55 -1.38 -2.30
C ILE A 222 -7.59 -2.09 -3.24
N ARG A 223 -8.04 -2.42 -4.45
CA ARG A 223 -7.28 -3.29 -5.35
C ARG A 223 -7.26 -2.78 -6.79
N SER A 224 -6.07 -2.76 -7.36
CA SER A 224 -5.80 -2.61 -8.78
C SER A 224 -5.17 -3.91 -9.29
N GLU A 225 -5.64 -4.41 -10.44
CA GLU A 225 -5.05 -5.58 -11.09
C GLU A 225 -4.83 -5.40 -12.58
N SER A 226 -3.66 -5.79 -13.07
CA SER A 226 -3.35 -5.89 -14.50
C SER A 226 -3.49 -7.36 -14.94
N LEU A 227 -4.54 -7.70 -15.69
CA LEU A 227 -4.81 -9.07 -16.15
C LEU A 227 -4.45 -9.29 -17.62
N ASN A 228 -4.18 -8.21 -18.35
CA ASN A 228 -3.87 -8.23 -19.78
C ASN A 228 -2.82 -7.14 -20.10
N THR A 229 -2.65 -6.73 -21.35
CA THR A 229 -1.56 -5.84 -21.79
C THR A 229 -1.75 -4.36 -21.47
N GLY A 230 -2.84 -3.97 -20.83
CA GLY A 230 -3.01 -2.64 -20.21
C GLY A 230 -2.67 -2.66 -18.73
N GLN A 231 -2.04 -1.59 -18.24
CA GLN A 231 -1.71 -1.43 -16.82
C GLN A 231 -2.96 -1.22 -15.96
N GLY A 232 -2.99 -1.81 -14.77
CA GLY A 232 -3.96 -1.51 -13.72
C GLY A 232 -3.89 -0.05 -13.27
N ALA A 233 -4.85 0.40 -12.47
CA ALA A 233 -4.90 1.78 -12.04
C ALA A 233 -3.81 2.09 -11.01
N LYS A 234 -3.14 3.24 -11.14
CA LYS A 234 -2.37 3.81 -10.02
C LYS A 234 -3.33 4.05 -8.84
N ILE A 235 -2.95 3.57 -7.65
CA ILE A 235 -3.67 3.83 -6.40
C ILE A 235 -3.07 5.09 -5.77
N ASP A 236 -3.86 6.14 -5.61
CA ASP A 236 -3.45 7.43 -5.04
C ASP A 236 -4.36 7.78 -3.85
N ILE A 237 -3.79 7.84 -2.66
CA ILE A 237 -4.53 8.03 -1.41
C ILE A 237 -3.97 9.26 -0.69
N SER A 238 -4.84 10.22 -0.40
CA SER A 238 -4.56 11.38 0.42
C SER A 238 -5.47 11.39 1.65
N THR A 239 -4.87 11.45 2.84
CA THR A 239 -5.64 11.55 4.09
C THR A 239 -4.88 12.25 5.22
N ARG A 240 -5.53 12.48 6.35
CA ARG A 240 -4.82 12.81 7.59
C ARG A 240 -4.36 11.55 8.31
N GLN A 241 -5.22 10.54 8.43
CA GLN A 241 -4.89 9.26 9.07
C GLN A 241 -5.32 8.07 8.21
N LEU A 242 -4.40 7.14 7.93
CA LEU A 242 -4.70 5.86 7.31
C LEU A 242 -4.60 4.73 8.34
N GLN A 243 -5.63 3.90 8.46
CA GLN A 243 -5.65 2.74 9.32
C GLN A 243 -6.00 1.47 8.53
N LEU A 244 -5.12 0.48 8.54
CA LEU A 244 -5.40 -0.88 8.07
C LEU A 244 -5.37 -1.83 9.26
N ARG A 245 -6.51 -2.47 9.54
CA ARG A 245 -6.67 -3.39 10.67
C ARG A 245 -7.17 -4.75 10.21
N ASP A 246 -6.89 -5.77 11.01
CA ASP A 246 -7.54 -7.08 10.94
C ASP A 246 -7.49 -7.68 9.52
N GLY A 247 -6.32 -7.73 8.91
CA GLY A 247 -6.12 -8.35 7.58
C GLY A 247 -6.46 -7.45 6.39
N ALA A 248 -6.94 -6.23 6.58
CA ALA A 248 -7.30 -5.30 5.50
C ALA A 248 -6.13 -5.00 4.54
N GLN A 249 -6.43 -4.78 3.25
CA GLN A 249 -5.41 -4.73 2.21
C GLN A 249 -5.52 -3.55 1.24
N ILE A 250 -4.37 -2.98 0.84
CA ILE A 250 -4.23 -2.11 -0.34
C ILE A 250 -3.26 -2.81 -1.29
N ILE A 251 -3.73 -3.17 -2.49
CA ILE A 251 -3.04 -4.10 -3.38
C ILE A 251 -2.97 -3.52 -4.80
N ASP A 252 -1.78 -3.58 -5.41
CA ASP A 252 -1.59 -3.46 -6.84
C ASP A 252 -0.90 -4.71 -7.38
N ASN A 253 -1.62 -5.53 -8.14
CA ASN A 253 -1.10 -6.81 -8.62
C ASN A 253 -1.06 -6.88 -10.15
N THR A 254 0.01 -7.45 -10.68
CA THR A 254 0.16 -7.65 -12.12
C THR A 254 0.32 -9.13 -12.45
N TYR A 255 -0.58 -9.64 -13.28
CA TYR A 255 -0.64 -11.04 -13.73
C TYR A 255 -0.30 -11.20 -15.21
N SER A 256 0.15 -10.12 -15.86
CA SER A 256 0.52 -10.06 -17.27
C SER A 256 1.97 -9.57 -17.46
N GLU A 257 2.38 -9.44 -18.72
CA GLU A 257 3.74 -9.01 -19.10
C GLU A 257 4.00 -7.50 -18.94
N VAL A 258 3.00 -6.70 -18.55
CA VAL A 258 3.17 -5.26 -18.32
C VAL A 258 3.83 -4.99 -16.99
N SER A 259 4.53 -3.85 -16.86
CA SER A 259 4.97 -3.40 -15.54
C SER A 259 3.78 -3.04 -14.66
N GLY A 260 3.88 -3.36 -13.37
CA GLY A 260 2.91 -2.95 -12.37
C GLY A 260 2.80 -1.43 -12.25
N SER A 261 1.66 -1.00 -11.73
CA SER A 261 1.37 0.40 -11.45
C SER A 261 2.06 0.80 -10.14
N ASN A 262 1.55 1.83 -9.44
CA ASN A 262 2.15 2.25 -8.19
C ASN A 262 1.07 2.51 -7.15
N ILE A 263 1.43 2.28 -5.89
CA ILE A 263 0.67 2.72 -4.73
C ILE A 263 1.34 3.97 -4.18
N LEU A 264 0.63 5.10 -4.21
CA LEU A 264 1.04 6.36 -3.60
C LEU A 264 0.10 6.70 -2.44
N ILE A 265 0.66 6.87 -1.24
CA ILE A 265 -0.11 7.21 -0.05
C ILE A 265 0.54 8.40 0.66
N GLY A 266 -0.20 9.50 0.76
CA GLY A 266 0.11 10.64 1.62
C GLY A 266 -0.86 10.70 2.79
N ALA A 267 -0.38 10.49 4.02
CA ALA A 267 -1.17 10.67 5.23
C ALA A 267 -0.51 11.72 6.12
N SER A 268 -1.10 12.92 6.24
CA SER A 268 -0.40 14.06 6.87
C SER A 268 -0.06 13.88 8.36
N ASP A 269 -0.76 13.00 9.09
CA ASP A 269 -0.48 12.67 10.49
C ASP A 269 0.09 11.26 10.64
N SER A 270 -0.69 10.21 10.33
CA SER A 270 -0.25 8.82 10.55
C SER A 270 -0.70 7.81 9.51
N ILE A 271 0.11 6.75 9.37
CA ILE A 271 -0.23 5.49 8.72
C ILE A 271 -0.05 4.37 9.77
N GLU A 272 -1.11 3.64 10.04
CA GLU A 272 -1.15 2.53 11.01
C GLU A 272 -1.52 1.24 10.27
N VAL A 273 -0.58 0.29 10.21
CA VAL A 273 -0.77 -1.01 9.54
C VAL A 273 -0.71 -2.11 10.61
N PHE A 274 -1.86 -2.46 11.18
CA PHE A 274 -2.00 -3.40 12.29
C PHE A 274 -2.63 -4.70 11.80
N GLY A 275 -1.78 -5.67 11.45
CA GLY A 275 -2.22 -6.92 10.82
C GLY A 275 -2.80 -6.76 9.41
N GLY A 276 -2.75 -5.55 8.82
CA GLY A 276 -3.09 -5.29 7.42
C GLY A 276 -1.88 -5.32 6.48
N SER A 277 -2.10 -5.07 5.19
CA SER A 277 -1.02 -5.04 4.20
C SER A 277 -1.17 -3.95 3.14
N ILE A 278 -0.05 -3.32 2.78
CA ILE A 278 0.08 -2.49 1.58
C ILE A 278 1.08 -3.19 0.67
N SER A 279 0.68 -3.65 -0.51
CA SER A 279 1.55 -4.47 -1.35
C SER A 279 1.41 -4.22 -2.84
N ALA A 280 2.54 -4.08 -3.52
CA ALA A 280 2.63 -4.18 -4.98
C ALA A 280 3.25 -5.54 -5.37
N GLY A 281 2.63 -6.26 -6.30
CA GLY A 281 3.03 -7.61 -6.67
C GLY A 281 3.07 -7.85 -8.18
N THR A 282 4.05 -8.58 -8.68
CA THR A 282 4.02 -9.15 -10.04
C THR A 282 4.12 -10.68 -10.01
N PHE A 283 3.31 -11.32 -10.84
CA PHE A 283 3.17 -12.78 -10.92
C PHE A 283 3.58 -13.34 -12.28
N ALA A 284 3.96 -12.47 -13.21
CA ALA A 284 4.34 -12.80 -14.59
C ALA A 284 5.67 -12.10 -14.97
N GLU A 285 5.89 -11.80 -16.26
CA GLU A 285 7.19 -11.33 -16.73
C GLU A 285 7.43 -9.82 -16.51
N GLY A 286 6.37 -9.06 -16.23
CA GLY A 286 6.45 -7.62 -16.00
C GLY A 286 7.08 -7.26 -14.65
N GLU A 287 7.72 -6.09 -14.58
CA GLU A 287 8.31 -5.55 -13.34
C GLU A 287 7.23 -5.24 -12.29
N ALA A 288 7.52 -5.43 -11.01
CA ALA A 288 6.58 -5.10 -9.95
C ALA A 288 6.46 -3.58 -9.77
N GLY A 289 5.26 -3.14 -9.43
CA GLY A 289 4.97 -1.78 -9.03
C GLY A 289 5.70 -1.34 -7.76
N GLY A 290 5.81 -0.03 -7.57
CA GLY A 290 6.38 0.57 -6.38
C GLY A 290 5.35 0.93 -5.32
N VAL A 291 5.81 1.07 -4.07
CA VAL A 291 5.03 1.60 -2.95
C VAL A 291 5.71 2.86 -2.42
N GLN A 292 5.01 3.99 -2.46
CA GLN A 292 5.51 5.27 -1.95
C GLN A 292 4.61 5.80 -0.84
N LEU A 293 5.18 5.99 0.35
CA LEU A 293 4.49 6.48 1.54
C LEU A 293 5.09 7.80 2.02
N SER A 294 4.23 8.73 2.41
CA SER A 294 4.61 9.99 3.07
C SER A 294 3.71 10.24 4.28
N THR A 295 4.28 10.38 5.48
CA THR A 295 3.50 10.63 6.70
C THR A 295 4.26 11.29 7.85
N GLY A 296 3.58 11.73 8.91
CA GLY A 296 4.26 12.11 10.16
C GLY A 296 4.74 10.87 10.92
N ARG A 297 3.85 9.89 11.12
CA ARG A 297 4.14 8.68 11.90
C ARG A 297 3.70 7.43 11.17
N LEU A 298 4.63 6.50 10.96
CA LEU A 298 4.35 5.17 10.41
C LEU A 298 4.49 4.11 11.51
N GLU A 299 3.40 3.38 11.78
CA GLU A 299 3.39 2.26 12.72
C GLU A 299 3.00 0.98 11.99
N ILE A 300 3.86 -0.03 12.05
CA ILE A 300 3.62 -1.35 11.43
C ILE A 300 3.67 -2.39 12.54
N MET A 301 2.49 -2.89 12.92
CA MET A 301 2.32 -3.74 14.10
C MET A 301 1.54 -5.00 13.78
N GLU A 302 1.61 -5.97 14.69
CA GLU A 302 0.72 -7.15 14.67
C GLU A 302 0.78 -7.93 13.33
N GLY A 303 1.96 -8.08 12.75
CA GLY A 303 2.12 -8.77 11.46
C GLY A 303 1.84 -7.89 10.24
N GLY A 304 1.65 -6.59 10.44
CA GLY A 304 1.44 -5.61 9.37
C GLY A 304 2.58 -5.60 8.36
N SER A 305 2.26 -5.37 7.09
CA SER A 305 3.25 -5.56 6.01
C SER A 305 3.19 -4.44 4.97
N ILE A 306 4.35 -3.97 4.54
CA ILE A 306 4.49 -3.02 3.43
C ILE A 306 5.50 -3.59 2.44
N THR A 307 5.06 -3.97 1.24
CA THR A 307 5.89 -4.76 0.34
C THR A 307 5.82 -4.34 -1.13
N SER A 308 6.93 -4.53 -1.84
CA SER A 308 6.92 -4.71 -3.29
C SER A 308 7.55 -6.06 -3.60
N SER A 309 6.87 -6.95 -4.30
CA SER A 309 7.35 -8.33 -4.49
C SER A 309 7.17 -8.83 -5.91
N THR A 310 8.16 -9.60 -6.38
CA THR A 310 8.09 -10.32 -7.65
C THR A 310 8.10 -11.82 -7.42
N ILE A 311 7.03 -12.48 -7.88
CA ILE A 311 6.88 -13.94 -7.91
C ILE A 311 7.10 -14.46 -9.33
N GLY A 312 6.83 -13.63 -10.33
CA GLY A 312 7.20 -13.87 -11.72
C GLY A 312 8.66 -13.54 -12.03
N SER A 313 9.04 -13.53 -13.30
CA SER A 313 10.43 -13.35 -13.73
C SER A 313 10.87 -11.89 -13.88
N GLY A 314 9.93 -10.93 -13.80
CA GLY A 314 10.24 -9.50 -13.81
C GLY A 314 10.92 -9.03 -12.53
N ASP A 315 11.60 -7.88 -12.59
CA ASP A 315 12.30 -7.32 -11.45
C ASP A 315 11.32 -6.74 -10.40
N GLY A 316 11.72 -6.75 -9.13
CA GLY A 316 10.95 -6.22 -8.02
C GLY A 316 10.96 -4.69 -8.00
N GLY A 317 9.86 -4.10 -7.54
CA GLY A 317 9.68 -2.65 -7.47
C GLY A 317 10.30 -2.04 -6.21
N GLU A 318 10.30 -0.72 -6.18
CA GLU A 318 10.87 0.05 -5.09
C GLU A 318 9.83 0.35 -4.00
N VAL A 319 10.24 0.25 -2.73
CA VAL A 319 9.47 0.82 -1.60
C VAL A 319 10.19 2.05 -1.07
N THR A 320 9.52 3.19 -1.14
CA THR A 320 10.01 4.47 -0.63
C THR A 320 9.13 4.96 0.52
N ILE A 321 9.73 5.24 1.67
CA ILE A 321 9.04 5.72 2.86
C ILE A 321 9.67 7.02 3.33
N ASN A 322 8.87 8.07 3.42
CA ASN A 322 9.24 9.34 4.05
C ASN A 322 8.35 9.55 5.26
N ALA A 323 8.92 9.50 6.47
CA ALA A 323 8.14 9.75 7.67
C ALA A 323 8.95 10.42 8.79
N ASP A 324 8.37 11.26 9.63
CA ASP A 324 9.11 11.80 10.78
C ASP A 324 9.54 10.70 11.74
N SER A 325 8.66 9.72 12.00
CA SER A 325 8.98 8.56 12.84
C SER A 325 8.42 7.27 12.24
N ILE A 326 9.18 6.19 12.37
CA ILE A 326 8.81 4.85 11.90
C ILE A 326 9.04 3.86 13.05
N ASP A 327 8.01 3.11 13.41
CA ASP A 327 8.09 1.98 14.36
C ASP A 327 7.54 0.71 13.70
N VAL A 328 8.43 -0.27 13.52
CA VAL A 328 8.09 -1.60 13.00
C VAL A 328 8.24 -2.60 14.13
N ALA A 329 7.14 -3.22 14.53
CA ALA A 329 7.12 -4.06 15.72
C ALA A 329 6.23 -5.29 15.56
N GLY A 330 6.71 -6.43 16.05
CA GLY A 330 5.86 -7.59 16.32
C GLY A 330 5.78 -8.62 15.21
N ARG A 331 5.05 -9.69 15.54
CA ARG A 331 4.77 -10.87 14.70
C ARG A 331 3.43 -11.45 15.16
N VAL A 332 2.62 -11.97 14.25
CA VAL A 332 1.40 -12.74 14.58
C VAL A 332 1.55 -14.16 14.06
N SER A 333 1.49 -15.14 14.96
CA SER A 333 1.69 -16.57 14.69
C SER A 333 3.01 -16.87 13.94
N ILE A 334 3.00 -16.75 12.61
CA ILE A 334 4.16 -16.93 11.74
C ILE A 334 4.64 -15.65 11.04
N ASP A 335 3.79 -14.63 10.88
CA ASP A 335 4.03 -13.48 10.02
C ASP A 335 4.60 -12.30 10.80
N ARG A 336 5.79 -11.84 10.38
CA ARG A 336 6.52 -10.73 11.00
C ARG A 336 6.01 -9.42 10.44
N SER A 337 5.87 -8.41 11.30
CA SER A 337 5.72 -7.04 10.81
C SER A 337 6.93 -6.68 9.96
N ASN A 338 6.69 -6.18 8.74
CA ASN A 338 7.80 -5.98 7.81
C ASN A 338 7.63 -4.83 6.81
N ILE A 339 8.79 -4.34 6.36
CA ILE A 339 8.96 -3.54 5.14
C ILE A 339 9.86 -4.35 4.22
N ALA A 340 9.40 -4.69 3.02
CA ALA A 340 10.13 -5.65 2.19
C ALA A 340 10.10 -5.35 0.69
N ALA A 341 11.23 -5.63 0.02
CA ALA A 341 11.27 -5.79 -1.43
C ALA A 341 11.86 -7.16 -1.79
N VAL A 342 11.03 -8.09 -2.29
CA VAL A 342 11.39 -9.51 -2.36
C VAL A 342 11.21 -10.10 -3.76
N SER A 343 12.19 -10.89 -4.21
CA SER A 343 12.07 -11.73 -5.40
C SER A 343 12.00 -13.22 -5.03
N PHE A 344 11.04 -13.93 -5.62
CA PHE A 344 10.86 -15.36 -5.52
C PHE A 344 11.21 -16.11 -6.81
N ASN A 345 11.85 -15.46 -7.79
CA ASN A 345 12.14 -16.08 -9.07
C ASN A 345 13.43 -15.51 -9.70
N SER A 346 13.55 -15.55 -11.03
CA SER A 346 14.73 -15.10 -11.75
C SER A 346 14.94 -13.58 -11.78
N GLY A 347 13.89 -12.78 -11.55
CA GLY A 347 13.99 -11.32 -11.47
C GLY A 347 14.76 -10.87 -10.24
N ASN A 348 15.42 -9.71 -10.31
CA ASN A 348 16.10 -9.11 -9.17
C ASN A 348 15.07 -8.61 -8.15
N ALA A 349 15.40 -8.63 -6.86
CA ALA A 349 14.58 -7.96 -5.85
C ALA A 349 14.77 -6.44 -5.93
N GLY A 350 13.71 -5.68 -5.63
CA GLY A 350 13.74 -4.22 -5.68
C GLY A 350 14.46 -3.57 -4.49
N SER A 351 14.48 -2.24 -4.48
CA SER A 351 15.13 -1.42 -3.45
C SER A 351 14.19 -0.98 -2.33
N LEU A 352 14.78 -0.70 -1.16
CA LEU A 352 14.11 0.00 -0.07
C LEU A 352 14.81 1.34 0.20
N ASN A 353 14.05 2.43 0.19
CA ASN A 353 14.54 3.77 0.54
C ASN A 353 13.72 4.34 1.70
N ILE A 354 14.34 4.53 2.85
CA ILE A 354 13.70 5.04 4.07
C ILE A 354 14.35 6.36 4.48
N ASN A 355 13.56 7.44 4.50
CA ASN A 355 13.95 8.73 5.02
C ASN A 355 13.12 9.06 6.26
N THR A 356 13.77 9.29 7.38
CA THR A 356 13.08 9.57 8.64
C THR A 356 13.89 10.43 9.61
N LYS A 357 13.28 10.86 10.72
CA LYS A 357 14.05 11.34 11.87
C LYS A 357 14.44 10.16 12.74
N GLN A 358 13.47 9.31 13.08
CA GLN A 358 13.66 8.17 13.98
C GLN A 358 13.11 6.87 13.39
N LEU A 359 13.94 5.83 13.32
CA LEU A 359 13.55 4.47 12.94
C LEU A 359 13.72 3.52 14.12
N ARG A 360 12.65 2.78 14.47
CA ARG A 360 12.69 1.69 15.45
C ARG A 360 12.25 0.40 14.77
N ILE A 361 13.06 -0.65 14.90
CA ILE A 361 12.75 -1.99 14.43
C ILE A 361 12.88 -2.92 15.63
N ARG A 362 11.75 -3.40 16.13
CA ARG A 362 11.68 -4.11 17.41
C ARG A 362 10.79 -5.34 17.36
N ASP A 363 10.86 -6.15 18.42
CA ASP A 363 9.94 -7.26 18.65
C ASP A 363 9.80 -8.23 17.46
N GLN A 364 10.93 -8.68 16.91
CA GLN A 364 11.01 -9.62 15.78
C GLN A 364 10.64 -9.00 14.42
N ALA A 365 10.54 -7.69 14.28
CA ALA A 365 10.26 -7.02 13.01
C ALA A 365 11.37 -7.19 11.96
N LEU A 366 11.04 -7.02 10.68
CA LEU A 366 11.96 -7.23 9.55
C LEU A 366 11.92 -6.06 8.55
N VAL A 367 13.08 -5.50 8.23
CA VAL A 367 13.27 -4.62 7.06
C VAL A 367 14.18 -5.36 6.09
N ASN A 368 13.67 -5.76 4.92
CA ASN A 368 14.44 -6.66 4.04
C ASN A 368 14.35 -6.40 2.54
N THR A 369 15.48 -6.55 1.87
CA THR A 369 15.53 -6.82 0.44
C THR A 369 16.07 -8.23 0.25
N SER A 370 15.34 -9.10 -0.44
CA SER A 370 15.80 -10.49 -0.56
C SER A 370 15.46 -11.15 -1.88
N ALA A 371 16.41 -11.91 -2.42
CA ALA A 371 16.17 -12.81 -3.53
C ALA A 371 16.21 -14.26 -3.04
N ARG A 372 15.23 -15.05 -3.44
CA ARG A 372 15.01 -16.43 -2.94
C ARG A 372 15.24 -17.51 -4.00
N ALA A 373 15.60 -17.10 -5.22
CA ALA A 373 15.92 -17.97 -6.34
C ALA A 373 17.22 -17.53 -7.04
N THR A 374 17.18 -17.17 -8.33
CA THR A 374 18.39 -16.92 -9.12
C THR A 374 18.67 -15.44 -9.38
N GLY A 375 17.70 -14.54 -9.16
CA GLY A 375 17.92 -13.10 -9.26
C GLY A 375 18.74 -12.52 -8.10
N ASN A 376 19.27 -11.31 -8.26
CA ASN A 376 20.04 -10.64 -7.22
C ASN A 376 19.12 -9.99 -6.18
N ALA A 377 19.58 -9.90 -4.92
CA ALA A 377 18.87 -9.12 -3.90
C ALA A 377 19.10 -7.62 -4.12
N GLY A 378 18.07 -6.81 -3.85
CA GLY A 378 18.15 -5.35 -3.97
C GLY A 378 18.85 -4.69 -2.79
N SER A 379 18.96 -3.36 -2.82
CA SER A 379 19.66 -2.58 -1.80
C SER A 379 18.72 -1.85 -0.84
N ILE A 380 19.18 -1.64 0.39
CA ILE A 380 18.48 -0.85 1.42
C ILE A 380 19.27 0.43 1.68
N THR A 381 18.62 1.58 1.59
CA THR A 381 19.16 2.87 2.05
C THR A 381 18.28 3.42 3.16
N ILE A 382 18.88 3.75 4.31
CA ILE A 382 18.20 4.35 5.45
C ILE A 382 18.91 5.66 5.80
N ASN A 383 18.20 6.77 5.69
CA ASN A 383 18.64 8.08 6.13
C ASN A 383 17.77 8.50 7.32
N ALA A 384 18.31 8.45 8.53
CA ALA A 384 17.63 8.86 9.75
C ALA A 384 18.33 10.07 10.36
N SER A 385 17.68 11.24 10.39
CA SER A 385 18.32 12.47 10.84
C SER A 385 18.55 12.56 12.35
N GLU A 386 17.98 11.65 13.16
CA GLU A 386 18.18 11.60 14.61
C GLU A 386 18.71 10.25 15.09
N SER A 387 18.01 9.14 14.85
CA SER A 387 18.44 7.83 15.35
C SER A 387 17.82 6.63 14.64
N ILE A 388 18.54 5.50 14.69
CA ILE A 388 18.06 4.17 14.33
C ILE A 388 18.26 3.23 15.53
N GLU A 389 17.21 2.51 15.91
CA GLU A 389 17.26 1.44 16.92
C GLU A 389 16.80 0.11 16.29
N VAL A 390 17.66 -0.90 16.34
CA VAL A 390 17.33 -2.29 15.99
C VAL A 390 17.41 -3.11 17.27
N SER A 391 16.26 -3.38 17.89
CA SER A 391 16.18 -4.12 19.15
C SER A 391 15.50 -5.46 18.94
N GLY A 392 16.24 -6.56 19.06
CA GLY A 392 15.63 -7.88 19.12
C GLY A 392 14.93 -8.13 20.47
N THR A 393 14.19 -9.24 20.55
CA THR A 393 13.72 -9.83 21.82
C THR A 393 13.77 -11.37 21.81
N ASN A 394 14.24 -11.97 20.71
CA ASN A 394 14.26 -13.42 20.52
C ASN A 394 15.32 -13.87 19.51
N LYS A 395 16.31 -14.65 19.96
CA LYS A 395 17.43 -15.09 19.11
C LYS A 395 17.02 -15.92 17.88
N ASN A 396 15.87 -16.60 17.94
CA ASN A 396 15.39 -17.42 16.84
C ASN A 396 14.70 -16.56 15.77
N PHE A 397 14.21 -15.39 16.16
CA PHE A 397 13.51 -14.44 15.31
C PHE A 397 13.96 -13.01 15.64
N PRO A 398 15.25 -12.68 15.46
CA PRO A 398 15.76 -11.37 15.85
C PRO A 398 15.11 -10.28 14.99
N SER A 399 14.94 -9.08 15.56
CA SER A 399 14.62 -7.90 14.76
C SER A 399 15.77 -7.62 13.81
N THR A 400 15.51 -7.46 12.51
CA THR A 400 16.57 -7.50 11.49
C THR A 400 16.40 -6.45 10.40
N ILE A 401 17.51 -5.82 10.00
CA ILE A 401 17.68 -5.17 8.69
C ILE A 401 18.52 -6.11 7.83
N ARG A 402 18.01 -6.57 6.67
CA ARG A 402 18.70 -7.56 5.82
C ARG A 402 18.65 -7.22 4.34
N ALA A 403 19.79 -7.18 3.68
CA ALA A 403 19.88 -7.26 2.22
C ALA A 403 20.60 -8.54 1.83
N GLY A 404 19.92 -9.47 1.16
CA GLY A 404 20.56 -10.77 0.94
C GLY A 404 19.80 -11.83 0.18
N VAL A 405 20.54 -12.86 -0.21
CA VAL A 405 19.98 -14.07 -0.81
C VAL A 405 19.60 -15.06 0.28
N GLU A 406 18.37 -15.56 0.26
CA GLU A 406 17.77 -16.36 1.33
C GLU A 406 17.44 -17.77 0.87
N LEU A 407 17.94 -18.76 1.60
CA LEU A 407 17.53 -20.16 1.46
C LEU A 407 16.25 -20.38 2.26
N THR A 408 15.11 -20.29 1.58
CA THR A 408 13.81 -20.52 2.21
C THR A 408 13.61 -21.96 2.66
N ASN A 409 12.73 -22.21 3.63
CA ASN A 409 12.41 -23.57 4.10
C ASN A 409 11.78 -24.47 3.01
N SER A 410 11.82 -25.79 3.22
CA SER A 410 11.37 -26.77 2.23
C SER A 410 9.92 -26.62 1.76
N GLU A 411 9.01 -26.16 2.63
CA GLU A 411 7.60 -25.99 2.28
C GLU A 411 7.41 -24.75 1.40
N ALA A 412 8.04 -23.63 1.75
CA ALA A 412 8.06 -22.44 0.92
C ALA A 412 8.69 -22.72 -0.46
N ARG A 413 9.80 -23.49 -0.52
CA ARG A 413 10.42 -23.87 -1.80
C ARG A 413 9.48 -24.65 -2.71
N LYS A 414 8.64 -25.53 -2.17
CA LYS A 414 7.64 -26.26 -2.98
C LYS A 414 6.54 -25.34 -3.50
N ILE A 415 6.04 -24.44 -2.64
CA ILE A 415 4.96 -23.48 -3.00
C ILE A 415 5.42 -22.56 -4.13
N PHE A 416 6.62 -21.97 -3.97
CA PHE A 416 7.18 -21.00 -4.92
C PHE A 416 8.05 -21.64 -6.01
N LYS A 417 8.17 -22.97 -6.05
CA LYS A 417 9.02 -23.73 -6.98
C LYS A 417 10.48 -23.24 -7.03
N LEU A 418 11.01 -22.91 -5.85
CA LEU A 418 12.36 -22.37 -5.70
C LEU A 418 13.44 -23.45 -5.87
N PRO A 419 14.64 -23.09 -6.34
CA PRO A 419 15.77 -24.02 -6.39
C PRO A 419 16.19 -24.47 -4.99
N GLU A 420 16.86 -25.62 -4.89
CA GLU A 420 17.40 -26.13 -3.61
C GLU A 420 18.45 -25.20 -3.01
N VAL A 421 19.20 -24.50 -3.86
CA VAL A 421 20.19 -23.50 -3.48
C VAL A 421 19.99 -22.27 -4.37
N PRO A 422 19.73 -21.09 -3.80
CA PRO A 422 19.63 -19.85 -4.58
C PRO A 422 21.02 -19.42 -5.09
N SER A 423 21.08 -18.61 -6.15
CA SER A 423 22.34 -18.33 -6.85
C SER A 423 22.62 -16.86 -7.17
N GLY A 424 21.71 -15.94 -6.84
CA GLY A 424 21.95 -14.52 -7.04
C GLY A 424 23.03 -13.95 -6.13
N ASN A 425 23.42 -12.70 -6.36
CA ASN A 425 24.27 -11.93 -5.46
C ASN A 425 23.42 -11.18 -4.42
N ALA A 426 23.97 -10.98 -3.23
CA ALA A 426 23.33 -10.17 -2.19
C ALA A 426 23.46 -8.67 -2.50
N GLY A 427 22.50 -7.88 -2.02
CA GLY A 427 22.49 -6.43 -2.16
C GLY A 427 23.23 -5.71 -1.03
N ASN A 428 23.27 -4.38 -1.13
CA ASN A 428 23.97 -3.53 -0.17
C ASN A 428 23.03 -2.92 0.87
N ILE A 429 23.57 -2.58 2.03
CA ILE A 429 22.89 -1.75 3.04
C ILE A 429 23.69 -0.46 3.22
N ILE A 430 23.02 0.68 3.15
CA ILE A 430 23.56 2.00 3.47
C ILE A 430 22.76 2.60 4.62
N ILE A 431 23.42 2.92 5.73
CA ILE A 431 22.81 3.54 6.91
C ILE A 431 23.52 4.87 7.18
N ASN A 432 22.75 5.95 7.21
CA ASN A 432 23.20 7.28 7.60
C ASN A 432 22.36 7.77 8.78
N SER A 433 22.98 7.97 9.95
CA SER A 433 22.27 8.51 11.12
C SER A 433 23.20 9.05 12.19
N PRO A 434 22.86 10.08 12.98
CA PRO A 434 23.69 10.45 14.12
C PRO A 434 23.91 9.29 15.11
N LYS A 435 22.92 8.42 15.30
CA LYS A 435 22.99 7.32 16.26
C LYS A 435 22.42 6.03 15.69
N LEU A 436 23.20 4.95 15.76
CA LEU A 436 22.73 3.59 15.50
C LEU A 436 22.90 2.71 16.76
N ASP A 437 21.78 2.24 17.29
CA ASP A 437 21.73 1.26 18.37
C ASP A 437 21.31 -0.10 17.80
N VAL A 438 22.16 -1.12 17.94
CA VAL A 438 21.82 -2.51 17.65
C VAL A 438 21.90 -3.29 18.96
N ILE A 439 20.76 -3.60 19.53
CA ILE A 439 20.65 -4.04 20.93
C ILE A 439 19.76 -5.26 21.08
N ASN A 440 19.85 -5.94 22.23
CA ASN A 440 18.95 -7.05 22.60
C ASN A 440 18.82 -8.10 21.48
N GLU A 441 19.92 -8.65 20.97
CA GLU A 441 19.91 -9.61 19.84
C GLU A 441 19.45 -9.03 18.48
N GLY A 442 19.36 -7.71 18.35
CA GLY A 442 19.11 -7.03 17.07
C GLY A 442 20.21 -7.30 16.04
N VAL A 443 19.84 -7.30 14.76
CA VAL A 443 20.75 -7.68 13.67
C VAL A 443 20.68 -6.71 12.49
N VAL A 444 21.84 -6.29 12.00
CA VAL A 444 21.98 -5.66 10.67
C VAL A 444 22.88 -6.55 9.82
N ASN A 445 22.39 -7.04 8.69
CA ASN A 445 23.04 -8.14 7.95
C ASN A 445 23.02 -7.95 6.43
N VAL A 446 24.17 -8.10 5.79
CA VAL A 446 24.26 -8.40 4.35
C VAL A 446 24.66 -9.85 4.17
N SER A 447 23.85 -10.67 3.50
CA SER A 447 24.11 -12.11 3.47
C SER A 447 23.78 -12.82 2.17
N ASN A 448 24.58 -13.83 1.83
CA ASN A 448 24.27 -14.78 0.77
C ASN A 448 24.23 -16.21 1.35
N GLU A 449 23.05 -16.83 1.37
CA GLU A 449 22.87 -18.24 1.80
C GLU A 449 22.95 -19.23 0.63
N GLY A 450 23.29 -18.73 -0.56
CA GLY A 450 23.40 -19.47 -1.80
C GLY A 450 24.83 -19.54 -2.31
N THR A 451 24.98 -19.57 -3.63
CA THR A 451 26.29 -19.69 -4.31
C THR A 451 26.91 -18.36 -4.73
N GLY A 452 26.17 -17.26 -4.66
CA GLY A 452 26.64 -15.95 -5.12
C GLY A 452 27.45 -15.19 -4.06
N ASP A 453 27.87 -13.98 -4.41
CA ASP A 453 28.65 -13.13 -3.52
C ASP A 453 27.76 -12.44 -2.46
N ALA A 454 28.33 -12.18 -1.28
CA ALA A 454 27.69 -11.37 -0.26
C ALA A 454 27.88 -9.86 -0.52
N GLY A 455 26.98 -9.05 0.04
CA GLY A 455 26.91 -7.62 -0.21
C GLY A 455 27.88 -6.81 0.65
N THR A 456 27.77 -5.49 0.54
CA THR A 456 28.51 -4.54 1.37
C THR A 456 27.57 -3.74 2.25
N LEU A 457 27.97 -3.59 3.51
CA LEU A 457 27.28 -2.77 4.50
C LEU A 457 28.09 -1.50 4.76
N PHE A 458 27.47 -0.34 4.55
CA PHE A 458 28.02 0.98 4.80
C PHE A 458 27.25 1.63 5.95
N ILE A 459 27.93 1.90 7.06
CA ILE A 459 27.35 2.62 8.21
C ILE A 459 28.12 3.92 8.41
N ASN A 460 27.41 5.04 8.32
CA ASN A 460 27.91 6.37 8.63
C ASN A 460 27.11 6.93 9.82
N ALA A 461 27.73 6.98 11.00
CA ALA A 461 27.05 7.48 12.19
C ALA A 461 27.96 8.17 13.20
N GLU A 462 27.48 9.17 13.94
CA GLU A 462 28.31 9.77 15.00
C GLU A 462 28.56 8.77 16.14
N LYS A 463 27.55 7.98 16.49
CA LYS A 463 27.63 6.94 17.51
C LYS A 463 27.04 5.61 17.02
N VAL A 464 27.78 4.52 17.21
CA VAL A 464 27.29 3.15 17.03
C VAL A 464 27.43 2.37 18.32
N ASN A 465 26.31 1.84 18.82
CA ASN A 465 26.25 1.03 20.03
C ASN A 465 25.78 -0.37 19.68
N LEU A 466 26.57 -1.37 20.05
CA LEU A 466 26.17 -2.77 20.03
C LEU A 466 26.05 -3.25 21.47
N TYR A 467 24.86 -3.64 21.92
CA TYR A 467 24.65 -4.14 23.29
C TYR A 467 23.83 -5.41 23.31
N ASP A 468 23.95 -6.17 24.40
CA ASP A 468 23.10 -7.32 24.69
C ASP A 468 22.97 -8.29 23.50
N THR A 469 24.12 -8.71 22.95
CA THR A 469 24.21 -9.61 21.78
C THR A 469 23.80 -8.99 20.43
N GLY A 470 23.68 -7.66 20.35
CA GLY A 470 23.50 -6.94 19.09
C GLY A 470 24.62 -7.20 18.07
N SER A 471 24.26 -7.35 16.80
CA SER A 471 25.15 -7.90 15.77
C SER A 471 25.12 -7.13 14.45
N ILE A 472 26.30 -6.82 13.91
CA ILE A 472 26.49 -6.34 12.52
C ILE A 472 27.21 -7.43 11.73
N LEU A 473 26.59 -7.93 10.67
CA LEU A 473 26.99 -9.15 9.99
C LEU A 473 27.16 -8.91 8.49
N ALA A 474 28.17 -9.57 7.93
CA ALA A 474 28.33 -9.79 6.51
C ALA A 474 28.68 -11.26 6.31
N THR A 475 27.75 -12.07 5.82
CA THR A 475 27.92 -13.54 5.79
C THR A 475 27.75 -14.12 4.41
N THR A 476 28.62 -15.05 4.02
CA THR A 476 28.46 -15.78 2.76
C THR A 476 28.52 -17.28 3.00
N ALA A 477 27.60 -18.04 2.42
CA ALA A 477 27.62 -19.51 2.46
C ALA A 477 28.65 -20.10 1.50
N SER A 478 28.93 -19.40 0.41
CA SER A 478 29.89 -19.69 -0.65
C SER A 478 30.26 -18.38 -1.35
N GLY A 479 31.18 -18.38 -2.33
CA GLY A 479 31.54 -17.18 -3.10
C GLY A 479 32.33 -16.16 -2.29
N THR A 480 32.34 -14.90 -2.72
CA THR A 480 33.11 -13.83 -2.07
C THR A 480 32.40 -13.31 -0.83
N GLY A 481 33.13 -13.19 0.28
CA GLY A 481 32.62 -12.70 1.56
C GLY A 481 32.23 -11.23 1.54
N GLY A 482 31.20 -10.91 2.32
CA GLY A 482 30.62 -9.57 2.36
C GLY A 482 31.49 -8.60 3.15
N ASN A 483 31.44 -7.32 2.78
CA ASN A 483 32.28 -6.29 3.40
C ASN A 483 31.48 -5.42 4.38
N ILE A 484 32.13 -4.99 5.45
CA ILE A 484 31.59 -4.05 6.43
C ILE A 484 32.47 -2.80 6.41
N ASN A 485 31.88 -1.64 6.10
CA ASN A 485 32.53 -0.33 6.17
C ASN A 485 31.78 0.52 7.21
N LEU A 486 32.42 0.74 8.36
CA LEU A 486 31.86 1.46 9.49
C LEU A 486 32.66 2.75 9.73
N SER A 487 32.02 3.89 9.51
CA SER A 487 32.56 5.22 9.78
C SER A 487 31.81 5.84 10.97
N THR A 488 32.48 6.00 12.11
CA THR A 488 31.84 6.55 13.30
C THR A 488 32.76 7.29 14.26
N GLN A 489 32.28 8.32 14.95
CA GLN A 489 33.11 8.97 15.98
C GLN A 489 33.29 8.06 17.20
N ASN A 490 32.22 7.38 17.62
CA ASN A 490 32.22 6.56 18.83
C ASN A 490 31.58 5.19 18.57
N LEU A 491 32.39 4.12 18.68
CA LEU A 491 31.95 2.74 18.61
C LEU A 491 32.00 2.11 20.01
N GLU A 492 30.84 1.73 20.54
CA GLU A 492 30.71 0.98 21.79
C GLU A 492 30.24 -0.45 21.50
N ILE A 493 31.01 -1.44 21.95
CA ILE A 493 30.70 -2.87 21.79
C ILE A 493 30.56 -3.50 23.17
N GLY A 494 29.34 -3.91 23.49
CA GLY A 494 28.93 -4.59 24.71
C GLY A 494 29.26 -6.08 24.72
N VAL A 495 28.93 -6.72 25.84
CA VAL A 495 29.13 -8.16 26.02
C VAL A 495 28.26 -8.96 25.06
N GLY A 496 28.85 -9.93 24.37
CA GLY A 496 28.15 -10.83 23.43
C GLY A 496 27.88 -10.23 22.06
N SER A 497 28.04 -8.92 21.90
CA SER A 497 27.89 -8.23 20.62
C SER A 497 29.05 -8.51 19.66
N LYS A 498 28.77 -8.45 18.35
CA LYS A 498 29.75 -8.82 17.33
C LYS A 498 29.64 -8.00 16.04
N ILE A 499 30.78 -7.80 15.40
CA ILE A 499 30.92 -7.29 14.02
C ILE A 499 31.71 -8.36 13.26
N THR A 500 31.11 -9.02 12.27
CA THR A 500 31.73 -10.18 11.61
C THR A 500 31.49 -10.23 10.11
N ALA A 501 32.55 -10.55 9.35
CA ALA A 501 32.53 -10.77 7.91
C ALA A 501 32.92 -12.23 7.60
N THR A 502 32.05 -13.18 7.90
CA THR A 502 32.37 -14.63 7.90
C THR A 502 31.93 -15.33 6.63
N ALA A 503 32.72 -16.29 6.19
CA ALA A 503 32.33 -17.25 5.17
C ALA A 503 32.09 -18.64 5.79
N GLU A 504 31.16 -19.38 5.20
CA GLU A 504 30.95 -20.80 5.43
C GLU A 504 31.45 -21.62 4.22
N ASN A 505 31.47 -22.95 4.36
CA ASN A 505 31.91 -23.91 3.34
C ASN A 505 33.22 -23.48 2.65
N ASP A 506 33.18 -23.37 1.32
CA ASP A 506 34.30 -23.01 0.46
C ASP A 506 34.31 -21.50 0.10
N GLY A 507 33.53 -20.67 0.81
CA GLY A 507 33.48 -19.23 0.59
C GLY A 507 34.73 -18.49 1.12
N ASP A 508 35.05 -17.36 0.50
CA ASP A 508 36.13 -16.49 0.95
C ASP A 508 35.63 -15.52 2.03
N GLY A 509 36.41 -15.29 3.08
CA GLY A 509 36.08 -14.30 4.11
C GLY A 509 36.03 -12.86 3.57
N GLY A 510 35.21 -12.01 4.17
CA GLY A 510 35.09 -10.60 3.78
C GLY A 510 35.97 -9.65 4.60
N ASN A 511 35.96 -8.35 4.25
CA ASN A 511 36.72 -7.33 4.98
C ASN A 511 35.85 -6.55 5.97
N ILE A 512 36.45 -6.17 7.10
CA ILE A 512 35.86 -5.24 8.07
C ILE A 512 36.76 -4.01 8.17
N ASN A 513 36.28 -2.88 7.66
CA ASN A 513 36.94 -1.59 7.75
C ASN A 513 36.21 -0.73 8.80
N ILE A 514 36.88 -0.41 9.92
CA ILE A 514 36.35 0.46 10.97
C ILE A 514 37.20 1.72 11.01
N ASN A 515 36.59 2.84 10.65
CA ASN A 515 37.13 4.18 10.85
C ASN A 515 36.45 4.80 12.07
N THR A 516 37.16 4.87 13.20
CA THR A 516 36.63 5.48 14.41
C THR A 516 37.61 6.29 15.22
N THR A 517 37.09 7.31 15.93
CA THR A 517 37.88 8.10 16.88
C THR A 517 38.03 7.36 18.21
N ASN A 518 36.92 6.80 18.71
CA ASN A 518 36.88 6.08 19.99
C ASN A 518 36.25 4.70 19.83
N LEU A 519 36.99 3.66 20.21
CA LEU A 519 36.50 2.29 20.31
C LEU A 519 36.48 1.83 21.76
N ILE A 520 35.31 1.50 22.29
CA ILE A 520 35.12 0.98 23.65
C ILE A 520 34.54 -0.43 23.57
N ALA A 521 35.33 -1.43 23.96
CA ALA A 521 34.87 -2.81 24.12
C ALA A 521 34.65 -3.10 25.61
N LYS A 522 33.40 -3.32 26.03
CA LYS A 522 33.07 -3.66 27.42
C LYS A 522 33.28 -5.15 27.66
N LYS A 523 34.13 -5.47 28.63
CA LYS A 523 34.39 -6.84 29.08
C LYS A 523 33.29 -7.29 30.05
N THR A 524 32.89 -8.55 29.97
CA THR A 524 32.13 -9.20 31.04
C THR A 524 32.99 -9.23 32.31
N VAL A 525 32.62 -8.49 33.34
CA VAL A 525 33.19 -8.70 34.67
C VAL A 525 32.55 -9.98 35.20
N LYS A 526 33.36 -11.05 35.26
CA LYS A 526 32.95 -12.34 35.84
C LYS A 526 32.83 -12.23 37.35
#